data_AF-A0A8T4Q0Z6-F1
#
_entry.id   AF-A0A8T4Q0Z6-F1
#
_cell.length_a   1.000
_cell.length_b   1.000
_cell.length_c   1.000
_cell.angle_alpha   90.00
_cell.angle_beta   90.00
_cell.angle_gamma   90.00
#
_symmetry.space_group_name_H-M   'P 1'
#
loop_
_entity.id
_entity.type
_entity.pdbx_description
1 polymer ?
#
loop_
_entity_poly.entity_id
_entity_poly.type
_entity_poly.pdbx_seq_one_letter_code
_entity_poly.pdbx_strand_id
1 'polypeptide(L)'
;DIIFLMEEHKNFKFSNDTLKLFDIVNKFLKRYYDSIFNYNLQKVVQLAKDKEDIAKESGKIYNGKSEFECRVLNYLFEIAALASNFSGPSSALNTDKLLMSPK
;
A
#
# COMPACT_ATOMS: atom_id res chain seq x y z
N ASP A 1 -7.43 12.43 -9.09
CA ASP A 1 -8.03 12.61 -7.76
C ASP A 1 -9.09 11.53 -7.57
N ILE A 2 -9.05 10.74 -6.50
CA ILE A 2 -10.07 9.70 -6.24
C ILE A 2 -11.45 10.34 -6.12
N ILE A 3 -11.53 11.56 -5.60
CA ILE A 3 -12.78 12.30 -5.46
C ILE A 3 -13.42 12.52 -6.84
N PHE A 4 -12.62 12.92 -7.84
CA PHE A 4 -13.07 13.08 -9.23
C PHE A 4 -13.55 11.75 -9.85
N LEU A 5 -12.81 10.66 -9.64
CA LEU A 5 -13.20 9.32 -10.12
C LEU A 5 -14.51 8.84 -9.47
N MET A 6 -14.75 9.15 -8.20
CA MET A 6 -16.01 8.84 -7.51
C MET A 6 -17.17 9.73 -7.99
N GLU A 7 -16.89 10.98 -8.37
CA GLU A 7 -17.90 11.90 -8.89
C GLU A 7 -18.35 11.61 -10.33
N GLU A 8 -17.47 11.13 -11.20
CA GLU A 8 -17.88 10.64 -12.53
C GLU A 8 -18.71 9.35 -12.45
N HIS A 9 -18.56 8.59 -11.37
CA HIS A 9 -19.11 7.26 -11.22
C HIS A 9 -19.99 7.10 -9.96
N LYS A 10 -20.82 8.10 -9.62
CA LYS A 10 -21.64 8.15 -8.39
C LYS A 10 -22.56 6.94 -8.17
N ASN A 11 -22.91 6.22 -9.25
CA ASN A 11 -23.77 5.02 -9.20
C ASN A 11 -22.97 3.70 -9.25
N PHE A 12 -21.64 3.78 -9.33
CA PHE A 12 -20.78 2.61 -9.40
C PHE A 12 -20.64 1.98 -8.02
N LYS A 13 -20.77 0.65 -7.96
CA LYS A 13 -20.59 -0.14 -6.74
C LYS A 13 -19.28 -0.89 -6.83
N PHE A 14 -18.37 -0.63 -5.89
CA PHE A 14 -17.16 -1.42 -5.75
C PHE A 14 -17.48 -2.81 -5.23
N SER A 15 -16.75 -3.80 -5.71
CA SER A 15 -16.79 -5.14 -5.12
C SER A 15 -16.22 -5.11 -3.70
N ASN A 16 -16.63 -6.08 -2.89
CA ASN A 16 -16.12 -6.24 -1.53
C ASN A 16 -14.59 -6.39 -1.50
N ASP A 17 -14.00 -7.03 -2.50
CA ASP A 17 -12.54 -7.17 -2.61
C ASP A 17 -11.85 -5.83 -2.83
N THR A 18 -12.40 -4.96 -3.67
CA THR A 18 -11.88 -3.62 -3.91
C THR A 18 -12.00 -2.76 -2.66
N LEU A 19 -13.11 -2.84 -1.93
CA LEU A 19 -13.28 -2.15 -0.65
C LEU A 19 -12.30 -2.66 0.42
N LYS A 20 -12.05 -3.96 0.45
CA LYS A 20 -11.05 -4.57 1.35
C LYS A 20 -9.64 -4.06 1.01
N LEU A 21 -9.27 -4.00 -0.27
CA LEU A 21 -7.98 -3.46 -0.69
C LEU A 21 -7.85 -1.97 -0.32
N PHE A 22 -8.90 -1.19 -0.50
CA PHE A 22 -8.95 0.22 -0.10
C PHE A 22 -8.63 0.41 1.39
N ASP A 23 -9.23 -0.40 2.26
CA ASP A 23 -8.97 -0.38 3.70
C ASP A 23 -7.52 -0.76 4.05
N ILE A 24 -6.95 -1.75 3.36
CA ILE A 24 -5.56 -2.17 3.55
C ILE A 24 -4.61 -1.03 3.16
N VAL A 25 -4.81 -0.44 1.97
CA VAL A 25 -3.97 0.66 1.46
C VAL A 25 -4.07 1.89 2.36
N ASN A 26 -5.26 2.24 2.86
CA ASN A 26 -5.42 3.35 3.81
C ASN A 26 -4.67 3.13 5.12
N LYS A 27 -4.75 1.92 5.69
CA LYS A 27 -4.00 1.57 6.90
C LYS A 27 -2.50 1.64 6.66
N PHE A 28 -2.04 1.14 5.52
CA PHE A 28 -0.63 1.23 5.11
C PHE A 28 -0.17 2.69 5.01
N LEU A 29 -0.91 3.54 4.30
CA LEU A 29 -0.57 4.96 4.16
C LEU A 29 -0.52 5.68 5.50
N LYS A 30 -1.49 5.43 6.39
CA LYS A 30 -1.50 6.02 7.73
C LYS A 30 -0.25 5.63 8.53
N ARG A 31 0.16 4.37 8.47
CA ARG A 31 1.39 3.88 9.13
C ARG A 31 2.64 4.44 8.47
N TYR A 32 2.65 4.55 7.15
CA TYR A 32 3.75 5.14 6.39
C TYR A 32 3.97 6.59 6.82
N TYR A 33 2.92 7.41 6.83
CA TYR A 33 3.00 8.80 7.32
C TYR A 33 3.49 8.86 8.78
N ASP A 34 2.96 8.03 9.67
CA ASP A 34 3.41 7.98 11.06
C ASP A 34 4.90 7.58 11.16
N SER A 35 5.40 6.68 10.30
CA SER A 35 6.81 6.26 10.30
C SER A 35 7.79 7.34 9.85
N ILE A 36 7.36 8.28 9.00
CA ILE A 36 8.18 9.42 8.56
C ILE A 36 8.45 10.37 9.74
N PHE A 37 7.42 10.65 10.55
CA PHE A 37 7.53 11.60 11.64
C PHE A 37 7.98 10.96 12.96
N ASN A 38 7.68 9.67 13.17
CA ASN A 38 7.96 8.93 14.41
C ASN A 38 8.64 7.59 14.09
N TYR A 39 9.93 7.63 13.77
CA TYR A 39 10.69 6.43 13.40
C TYR A 39 10.66 5.37 14.50
N ASN A 40 10.27 4.15 14.13
CA ASN A 40 10.25 2.97 15.00
C ASN A 40 10.47 1.72 14.14
N LEU A 41 11.49 0.92 14.47
CA LEU A 41 11.87 -0.27 13.70
C LEU A 41 10.74 -1.30 13.58
N GLN A 42 9.96 -1.53 14.65
CA GLN A 42 8.82 -2.45 14.60
C GLN A 42 7.73 -1.96 13.64
N LYS A 43 7.51 -0.64 13.56
CA LYS A 43 6.57 -0.04 12.58
C LYS A 43 7.09 -0.21 11.16
N VAL A 44 8.40 -0.08 10.93
CA VAL A 44 9.03 -0.31 9.62
C VAL A 44 8.90 -1.78 9.18
N VAL A 45 9.13 -2.73 10.09
CA VAL A 45 8.93 -4.17 9.81
C VAL A 45 7.47 -4.46 9.49
N GLN A 46 6.53 -3.85 10.22
CA GLN A 46 5.11 -4.00 9.94
C GLN A 46 4.72 -3.39 8.58
N LEU A 47 5.30 -2.26 8.19
CA LEU A 47 5.10 -1.67 6.86
C LEU A 47 5.57 -2.59 5.73
N ALA A 48 6.68 -3.30 5.91
CA ALA A 48 7.14 -4.29 4.94
C ALA A 48 6.14 -5.45 4.78
N LYS A 49 5.55 -5.93 5.88
CA LYS A 49 4.49 -6.95 5.84
C LYS A 49 3.23 -6.44 5.15
N ASP A 50 2.78 -5.24 5.51
CA ASP A 50 1.60 -4.62 4.91
C ASP A 50 1.79 -4.46 3.38
N LYS A 51 3.00 -4.15 2.91
CA LYS A 51 3.35 -4.10 1.47
C LYS A 51 3.20 -5.46 0.79
N GLU A 52 3.68 -6.54 1.42
CA GLU A 52 3.52 -7.90 0.88
C GLU A 52 2.06 -8.31 0.79
N ASP A 53 1.26 -7.94 1.80
CA ASP A 53 -0.18 -8.22 1.82
C ASP A 53 -0.91 -7.46 0.71
N ILE A 54 -0.59 -6.18 0.49
CA ILE A 54 -1.13 -5.41 -0.64
C ILE A 54 -0.81 -6.10 -1.97
N ALA A 55 0.44 -6.52 -2.19
CA ALA A 55 0.85 -7.17 -3.43
C ALA A 55 0.14 -8.53 -3.65
N LYS A 56 -0.05 -9.31 -2.58
CA LYS A 56 -0.76 -10.60 -2.63
C LYS A 56 -2.24 -10.44 -2.93
N GLU A 57 -2.89 -9.48 -2.27
CA GLU A 57 -4.31 -9.20 -2.48
C GLU A 57 -4.53 -8.62 -3.88
N SER A 58 -3.73 -7.63 -4.32
CA SER A 58 -3.88 -6.99 -5.63
C SER A 58 -3.77 -7.95 -6.81
N GLY A 59 -2.86 -8.94 -6.75
CA GLY A 59 -2.65 -9.91 -7.84
C GLY A 59 -3.86 -10.79 -8.19
N LYS A 60 -4.88 -10.82 -7.31
CA LYS A 60 -6.06 -11.70 -7.48
C LYS A 60 -7.34 -10.95 -7.88
N ILE A 61 -7.36 -9.62 -7.76
CA ILE A 61 -8.64 -8.88 -7.74
C ILE A 61 -9.07 -8.44 -9.15
N TYR A 62 -8.18 -8.43 -10.15
CA TYR A 62 -8.48 -7.89 -11.49
C TYR A 62 -9.48 -8.72 -12.31
N ASN A 63 -9.61 -10.02 -12.05
CA ASN A 63 -10.42 -10.90 -12.91
C ASN A 63 -11.92 -10.63 -12.72
N GLY A 64 -12.65 -10.46 -13.83
CA GLY A 64 -14.10 -10.23 -13.82
C GLY A 64 -14.54 -8.85 -13.30
N LYS A 65 -13.61 -7.89 -13.16
CA LYS A 65 -13.94 -6.51 -12.77
C LYS A 65 -14.19 -5.63 -13.99
N SER A 66 -14.99 -4.59 -13.80
CA SER A 66 -15.20 -3.58 -14.84
C SER A 66 -13.92 -2.79 -15.10
N GLU A 67 -13.82 -2.16 -16.27
CA GLU A 67 -12.70 -1.29 -16.62
C GLU A 67 -12.48 -0.18 -15.56
N PHE A 68 -13.57 0.43 -15.10
CA PHE A 68 -13.50 1.47 -14.07
C PHE A 68 -12.91 0.94 -12.75
N GLU A 69 -13.36 -0.23 -12.30
CA GLU A 69 -12.85 -0.83 -11.07
C GLU A 69 -11.38 -1.25 -11.22
N CYS A 70 -10.96 -1.73 -12.39
CA CYS A 70 -9.56 -1.98 -12.70
C CYS A 70 -8.71 -0.70 -12.60
N ARG A 71 -9.21 0.45 -13.08
CA ARG A 71 -8.52 1.74 -12.93
C ARG A 71 -8.37 2.13 -11.46
N VAL A 72 -9.40 1.95 -10.64
CA VAL A 72 -9.34 2.21 -9.19
C VAL A 72 -8.35 1.28 -8.49
N LEU A 73 -8.35 -0.02 -8.83
CA LEU A 73 -7.39 -0.99 -8.31
C LEU A 73 -5.94 -0.61 -8.66
N ASN A 74 -5.69 -0.22 -9.91
CA ASN A 74 -4.38 0.28 -10.34
C ASN A 74 -3.95 1.52 -9.54
N TYR A 75 -4.85 2.48 -9.35
CA TYR A 75 -4.55 3.68 -8.59
C TYR A 75 -4.17 3.38 -7.14
N LEU A 76 -4.89 2.48 -6.48
CA LEU A 76 -4.58 2.02 -5.12
C LEU A 76 -3.20 1.35 -5.05
N PHE A 77 -2.87 0.53 -6.04
CA PHE A 77 -1.56 -0.13 -6.14
C PHE A 77 -0.43 0.88 -6.35
N GLU A 78 -0.59 1.83 -7.26
CA GLU A 78 0.41 2.86 -7.54
C GLU A 78 0.70 3.74 -6.33
N ILE A 79 -0.33 4.15 -5.58
CA ILE A 79 -0.14 4.92 -4.35
C ILE A 79 0.67 4.14 -3.32
N ALA A 80 0.32 2.86 -3.10
CA ALA A 80 1.05 2.02 -2.16
C ALA A 80 2.51 1.79 -2.59
N ALA A 81 2.75 1.61 -3.90
CA ALA A 81 4.09 1.48 -4.47
C ALA A 81 4.92 2.76 -4.33
N LEU A 82 4.33 3.93 -4.60
CA LEU A 82 4.99 5.22 -4.43
C LEU A 82 5.40 5.46 -2.97
N ALA A 83 4.47 5.28 -2.02
CA ALA A 83 4.79 5.39 -0.60
C ALA A 83 5.90 4.41 -0.19
N SER A 84 5.85 3.16 -0.67
CA SER A 84 6.90 2.17 -0.43
C SER A 84 8.28 2.55 -0.98
N ASN A 85 8.34 3.30 -2.08
CA ASN A 85 9.59 3.76 -2.68
C ASN A 85 10.18 4.98 -1.96
N PHE A 86 9.33 5.80 -1.32
CA PHE A 86 9.78 6.92 -0.49
C PHE A 86 10.22 6.49 0.92
N SER A 87 9.59 5.49 1.54
CA SER A 87 10.13 4.85 2.75
C SER A 87 11.11 3.78 2.32
N GLY A 88 12.36 4.10 2.03
CA GLY A 88 13.35 3.08 1.66
C GLY A 88 13.37 1.90 2.66
N PRO A 89 12.90 0.69 2.29
CA PRO A 89 13.02 -0.50 3.13
C PRO A 89 14.24 -1.33 2.72
N SER A 90 14.78 -1.10 1.51
CA SER A 90 16.00 -1.74 1.01
C SER A 90 17.23 -1.37 1.85
N SER A 91 17.22 -0.20 2.48
CA SER A 91 18.27 0.26 3.40
C SER A 91 18.06 -0.28 4.82
N ALA A 92 16.82 -0.40 5.31
CA ALA A 92 16.51 -0.86 6.68
C ALA A 92 16.86 -2.34 6.93
N LEU A 93 16.50 -3.24 6.00
CA LEU A 93 16.84 -4.68 6.10
C LEU A 93 18.35 -4.95 5.98
N ASN A 94 19.11 -4.04 5.36
CA ASN A 94 20.57 -4.09 5.32
C ASN A 94 21.23 -3.37 6.50
N THR A 95 20.55 -2.43 7.17
CA THR A 95 21.13 -1.73 8.32
C THR A 95 21.23 -2.64 9.53
N ASP A 96 20.30 -3.57 9.74
CA ASP A 96 20.43 -4.57 10.82
C ASP A 96 21.64 -5.51 10.61
N LYS A 97 21.96 -5.90 9.38
CA LYS A 97 23.19 -6.66 9.08
C LYS A 97 24.47 -5.84 9.27
N LEU A 98 24.44 -4.55 8.95
CA LEU A 98 25.56 -3.62 9.13
C LEU A 98 25.79 -3.21 10.59
N LEU A 99 24.73 -3.14 11.40
CA LEU A 99 24.80 -2.75 12.82
C LEU A 99 25.09 -3.93 13.76
N MET A 100 24.86 -5.17 13.33
CA MET A 100 25.20 -6.38 14.11
C MET A 100 26.53 -7.04 13.73
N SER A 101 27.29 -6.44 12.81
CA SER A 101 28.65 -6.90 12.51
C SER A 101 29.60 -6.38 13.61
N PRO A 102 30.29 -7.24 14.39
CA PRO A 102 31.26 -6.79 15.37
C PRO A 102 32.43 -6.11 14.65
N LYS A 103 32.90 -4.98 15.21
CA LYS A 103 34.12 -4.31 14.78
C LYS A 103 35.36 -5.16 15.06
#